data_AF-A0A091IL96-F1
#
_entry.id   AF-A0A091IL96-F1
#
_cell.length_a   1.000
_cell.length_b   1.000
_cell.length_c   1.000
_cell.angle_alpha   90.00
_cell.angle_beta   90.00
_cell.angle_gamma   90.00
#
_symmetry.space_group_name_H-M   'P 1'
#
loop_
_entity.id
_entity.type
_entity.pdbx_description
1 polymer ?
#
loop_
_entity_poly.entity_id
_entity_poly.type
_entity_poly.pdbx_seq_one_letter_code
_entity_poly.pdbx_strand_id
1 'polypeptide(L)'
;QAPKKAKRRAAEGSSNVFSMFDQTQIQEFKEAFTVIDQNRDGIIDRDDLRETFAAMGRMNVKNEELDAMIKEASGPINFTVFLTMFGEKLKGGDPK
;
A
#
# COMPACT_ATOMS: atom_id res chain seq x y z
N GLN A 1 42.01 7.20 -31.85
CA GLN A 1 40.76 6.47 -32.15
C GLN A 1 40.37 5.70 -30.89
N ALA A 2 39.15 5.88 -30.39
CA ALA A 2 38.61 5.22 -29.19
C ALA A 2 37.40 4.36 -29.56
N PRO A 3 37.18 3.24 -28.85
CA PRO A 3 35.83 2.72 -28.66
C PRO A 3 35.57 2.42 -27.16
N LYS A 4 34.36 2.39 -26.61
CA LYS A 4 33.00 2.84 -26.94
C LYS A 4 32.32 2.84 -25.55
N LYS A 5 31.58 3.90 -25.23
CA LYS A 5 30.82 4.07 -23.98
C LYS A 5 29.87 2.89 -23.74
N ALA A 6 29.96 2.23 -22.59
CA ALA A 6 28.96 1.28 -22.12
C ALA A 6 27.68 2.04 -21.75
N LYS A 7 26.66 1.97 -22.63
CA LYS A 7 25.33 2.53 -22.42
C LYS A 7 24.44 1.46 -21.81
N ARG A 8 24.04 1.72 -20.56
CA ARG A 8 22.74 1.40 -19.92
C ARG A 8 22.18 -0.02 -20.07
N ARG A 9 22.07 -0.71 -18.94
CA ARG A 9 20.78 -1.23 -18.47
C ARG A 9 20.62 -0.85 -17.00
N ALA A 10 19.61 -0.04 -16.72
CA ALA A 10 19.15 0.19 -15.36
C ALA A 10 18.80 -1.17 -14.75
N ALA A 11 19.15 -1.35 -13.49
CA ALA A 11 18.65 -2.45 -12.68
C ALA A 11 17.13 -2.29 -12.53
N GLU A 12 16.39 -2.80 -13.50
CA GLU A 12 14.96 -3.02 -13.41
C GLU A 12 14.79 -4.42 -12.83
N GLY A 13 14.52 -4.51 -11.52
CA GLY A 13 14.37 -5.78 -10.83
C GLY A 13 14.36 -5.58 -9.32
N SER A 14 13.15 -5.53 -8.74
CA SER A 14 12.85 -5.29 -7.32
C SER A 14 13.12 -3.86 -6.82
N SER A 15 12.31 -2.89 -7.27
CA SER A 15 12.11 -1.67 -6.50
C SER A 15 11.49 -2.09 -5.17
N ASN A 16 12.31 -2.24 -4.13
CA ASN A 16 11.82 -2.55 -2.80
C ASN A 16 10.88 -1.40 -2.43
N VAL A 17 9.58 -1.65 -2.31
CA VAL A 17 8.59 -0.59 -2.04
C VAL A 17 8.93 0.17 -0.76
N PHE A 18 9.59 -0.51 0.18
CA PHE A 18 10.18 0.06 1.38
C PHE A 18 11.22 1.17 1.11
N SER A 19 11.88 1.18 -0.05
CA SER A 19 12.83 2.24 -0.42
C SER A 19 12.15 3.50 -0.95
N MET A 20 10.83 3.49 -1.21
CA MET A 20 10.07 4.70 -1.55
C MET A 20 9.75 5.56 -0.32
N PHE A 21 9.91 5.04 0.90
CA PHE A 21 9.48 5.68 2.13
C PHE A 21 10.63 5.77 3.14
N ASP A 22 10.64 6.83 3.95
CA ASP A 22 11.58 6.94 5.07
C ASP A 22 11.20 6.01 6.23
N GLN A 23 12.16 5.70 7.11
CA GLN A 23 11.90 4.82 8.26
C GLN A 23 10.73 5.30 9.12
N THR A 24 10.59 6.61 9.33
CA THR A 24 9.46 7.18 10.08
C THR A 24 8.13 6.87 9.41
N GLN A 25 8.03 7.09 8.10
CA GLN A 25 6.80 6.81 7.34
C GLN A 25 6.47 5.32 7.38
N ILE A 26 7.47 4.44 7.25
CA ILE A 26 7.27 2.99 7.35
C ILE A 26 6.73 2.61 8.73
N GLN A 27 7.21 3.25 9.81
CA GLN A 27 6.64 3.04 11.16
C GLN A 27 5.19 3.51 11.23
N GLU A 28 4.89 4.72 10.75
CA GLU A 28 3.51 5.23 10.75
C GLU A 28 2.55 4.34 9.95
N PHE A 29 2.97 3.86 8.78
CA PHE A 29 2.20 2.91 7.99
C PHE A 29 2.02 1.58 8.70
N LYS A 30 3.03 1.12 9.44
CA LYS A 30 2.95 -0.12 10.21
C LYS A 30 1.98 0.02 11.39
N GLU A 31 2.00 1.14 12.09
CA GLU A 31 1.04 1.44 13.15
C GLU A 31 -0.38 1.55 12.60
N ALA A 32 -0.57 2.27 11.49
CA ALA A 32 -1.85 2.35 10.82
C ALA A 32 -2.36 0.97 10.37
N PHE A 33 -1.48 0.15 9.77
CA PHE A 33 -1.82 -1.21 9.37
C PHE A 33 -2.25 -2.05 10.59
N THR A 34 -1.54 -1.94 11.71
CA THR A 34 -1.86 -2.66 12.96
C THR A 34 -3.19 -2.21 13.58
N VAL A 35 -3.57 -0.94 13.39
CA VAL A 35 -4.89 -0.44 13.82
C VAL A 35 -6.00 -0.97 12.93
N ILE A 36 -5.74 -1.18 11.64
CA ILE A 36 -6.73 -1.69 10.70
C ILE A 36 -6.90 -3.21 10.85
N ASP A 37 -5.79 -3.95 10.89
CA ASP A 37 -5.71 -5.41 11.07
C ASP A 37 -6.09 -5.81 12.51
N GLN A 38 -7.41 -5.90 12.76
CA GLN A 38 -7.97 -6.19 14.08
C GLN A 38 -7.67 -7.61 14.51
N ASN A 39 -7.74 -8.55 13.55
CA ASN A 39 -7.55 -9.97 13.79
C ASN A 39 -6.05 -10.37 13.88
N ARG A 40 -5.14 -9.49 13.42
CA ARG A 40 -3.67 -9.64 13.42
C ARG A 40 -3.17 -10.82 12.59
N ASP A 41 -3.86 -11.14 11.49
CA ASP A 41 -3.42 -12.17 10.56
C ASP A 41 -2.42 -11.65 9.51
N GLY A 42 -2.18 -10.33 9.49
CA GLY A 42 -1.26 -9.65 8.58
C GLY A 42 -1.87 -9.34 7.21
N ILE A 43 -3.18 -9.47 7.06
CA ILE A 43 -3.95 -9.24 5.83
C ILE A 43 -5.19 -8.41 6.18
N ILE A 44 -5.32 -7.23 5.60
CA ILE A 44 -6.54 -6.43 5.78
C ILE A 44 -7.66 -7.06 4.96
N ASP A 45 -8.69 -7.54 5.65
CA ASP A 45 -9.91 -8.06 5.04
C ASP A 45 -11.12 -7.13 5.23
N ARG A 46 -12.28 -7.56 4.74
CA ARG A 46 -13.51 -6.76 4.75
C ARG A 46 -13.98 -6.46 6.17
N ASP A 47 -13.83 -7.41 7.08
CA ASP A 47 -14.26 -7.29 8.48
C ASP A 47 -13.36 -6.30 9.23
N ASP A 48 -12.04 -6.38 9.02
CA ASP A 48 -11.08 -5.40 9.53
C ASP A 48 -11.42 -3.97 9.11
N LEU A 49 -11.69 -3.76 7.81
CA LEU A 49 -12.10 -2.44 7.31
C LEU A 49 -13.39 -1.97 7.97
N ARG A 50 -14.38 -2.86 8.12
CA ARG A 50 -15.66 -2.53 8.74
C ARG A 50 -15.47 -2.06 10.19
N GLU A 51 -14.72 -2.82 10.98
CA GLU A 51 -14.42 -2.47 12.37
C GLU A 51 -13.62 -1.17 12.47
N THR A 52 -12.65 -0.98 11.58
CA THR A 52 -11.87 0.27 11.49
C THR A 52 -12.77 1.47 11.19
N PHE A 53 -13.68 1.36 10.23
CA PHE A 53 -14.64 2.42 9.92
C PHE A 53 -15.60 2.68 11.08
N ALA A 54 -16.06 1.64 11.76
CA ALA A 54 -16.88 1.78 12.96
C ALA A 54 -16.12 2.53 14.07
N ALA A 55 -14.84 2.22 14.29
CA ALA A 55 -13.97 2.92 15.23
C ALA A 55 -13.76 4.41 14.87
N MET A 56 -13.76 4.74 13.56
CA MET A 56 -13.75 6.11 13.06
C MET A 56 -15.13 6.81 13.10
N GLY A 57 -16.16 6.17 13.67
CA GLY A 57 -17.52 6.72 13.78
C GLY A 57 -18.37 6.54 12.52
N ARG A 58 -17.88 5.82 11.49
CA ARG A 58 -18.65 5.44 10.30
C ARG A 58 -19.19 4.02 10.45
N MET A 59 -20.31 3.89 11.15
CA MET A 59 -20.93 2.58 11.42
C MET A 59 -21.79 2.03 10.27
N ASN A 60 -22.07 2.84 9.24
CA ASN A 60 -22.99 2.51 8.14
C ASN A 60 -22.29 2.34 6.78
N VAL A 61 -21.03 1.90 6.75
CA VAL A 61 -20.35 1.60 5.48
C VAL A 61 -21.00 0.37 4.84
N LYS A 62 -21.38 0.49 3.57
CA LYS A 62 -22.02 -0.61 2.84
C LYS A 62 -20.99 -1.68 2.48
N ASN A 63 -21.42 -2.93 2.49
CA ASN A 63 -20.57 -4.05 2.08
C ASN A 63 -19.98 -3.83 0.68
N GLU A 64 -20.75 -3.25 -0.25
CA GLU A 64 -20.29 -2.92 -1.61
C GLU A 64 -19.11 -1.94 -1.63
N GLU A 65 -19.07 -0.96 -0.73
CA GLU A 65 -17.96 -0.02 -0.64
C GLU A 65 -16.71 -0.70 -0.08
N LEU A 66 -16.87 -1.54 0.96
CA LEU A 66 -15.77 -2.34 1.50
C LEU A 66 -15.21 -3.30 0.44
N ASP A 67 -16.10 -3.98 -0.31
CA ASP A 67 -15.73 -4.85 -1.42
C ASP A 67 -14.96 -4.11 -2.51
N ALA A 68 -15.38 -2.88 -2.84
CA ALA A 68 -14.69 -2.04 -3.80
C ALA A 68 -13.28 -1.66 -3.33
N MET A 69 -13.11 -1.36 -2.03
CA MET A 69 -11.80 -1.07 -1.45
C MET A 69 -10.88 -2.30 -1.48
N ILE A 70 -11.40 -3.49 -1.13
CA ILE A 70 -10.62 -4.73 -1.21
C ILE A 70 -10.26 -5.07 -2.67
N LYS A 71 -11.17 -4.82 -3.62
CA LYS A 71 -10.94 -5.07 -5.06
C LYS A 71 -9.98 -4.08 -5.72
N GLU A 72 -9.71 -2.94 -5.10
CA GLU A 72 -8.63 -2.05 -5.56
C GLU A 72 -7.27 -2.75 -5.44
N ALA A 73 -7.16 -3.75 -4.56
CA ALA A 73 -6.04 -4.66 -4.49
C ALA A 73 -6.12 -5.78 -5.54
N SER A 74 -4.99 -6.10 -6.15
CA SER A 74 -4.88 -7.29 -7.01
C SER A 74 -4.85 -8.62 -6.23
N GLY A 75 -5.00 -8.59 -4.90
CA GLY A 75 -4.91 -9.75 -4.02
C GLY A 75 -5.03 -9.38 -2.53
N PRO A 76 -4.70 -10.30 -1.62
CA PRO A 76 -4.75 -10.03 -0.17
C PRO A 76 -3.93 -8.80 0.20
N ILE A 77 -4.53 -7.87 0.95
CA ILE A 77 -3.88 -6.61 1.34
C ILE A 77 -2.97 -6.86 2.54
N ASN A 78 -1.80 -7.45 2.28
CA ASN A 78 -0.74 -7.51 3.27
C ASN A 78 0.01 -6.17 3.35
N PHE A 79 0.90 -6.03 4.34
CA PHE A 79 1.64 -4.79 4.56
C PHE A 79 2.47 -4.33 3.33
N THR A 80 2.99 -5.25 2.53
CA THR A 80 3.75 -4.90 1.31
C THR A 80 2.84 -4.34 0.22
N VAL A 81 1.67 -4.96 0.02
CA VAL A 81 0.64 -4.49 -0.92
C VAL A 81 0.11 -3.13 -0.48
N PHE A 82 -0.15 -2.96 0.82
CA PHE A 82 -0.56 -1.68 1.40
C PHE A 82 0.44 -0.57 1.06
N LEU A 83 1.73 -0.75 1.37
CA LEU A 83 2.78 0.21 1.00
C LEU A 83 2.85 0.46 -0.51
N THR A 84 2.61 -0.57 -1.33
CA THR A 84 2.61 -0.44 -2.80
C THR A 84 1.47 0.45 -3.27
N MET A 85 0.26 0.26 -2.77
CA MET A 85 -0.88 1.12 -3.09
C MET A 85 -0.63 2.58 -2.70
N PHE A 86 -0.08 2.83 -1.52
CA PHE A 86 0.26 4.18 -1.08
C PHE A 86 1.40 4.76 -1.93
N GLY A 87 2.40 3.96 -2.27
CA GLY A 87 3.52 4.39 -3.11
C GLY A 87 3.07 4.73 -4.53
N GLU A 88 2.15 3.94 -5.09
CA GLU A 88 1.54 4.18 -6.39
C GLU A 88 0.63 5.42 -6.37
N LYS A 89 -0.20 5.61 -5.34
CA LYS A 89 -1.00 6.84 -5.21
C LYS A 89 -0.15 8.10 -5.01
N LEU A 90 0.96 8.03 -4.26
CA LEU A 90 1.87 9.15 -4.06
C LEU A 90 2.71 9.46 -5.30
N LYS A 91 3.12 8.44 -6.07
CA LYS A 91 3.87 8.60 -7.32
C LYS A 91 2.97 8.97 -8.50
N GLY A 92 1.71 8.53 -8.48
CA GLY A 92 0.65 8.82 -9.47
C GLY A 92 -0.14 10.09 -9.18
N GLY A 93 0.36 10.95 -8.29
CA GLY A 93 -0.02 12.36 -8.24
C GLY A 93 0.51 13.09 -9.48
N ASP A 94 0.02 12.69 -10.66
CA ASP A 94 0.28 13.38 -11.90
C ASP A 94 -0.21 14.83 -11.77
N PRO A 95 0.68 15.83 -11.91
CA PRO A 95 0.29 17.23 -11.98
C PRO A 95 -0.48 17.42 -13.29
N LYS A 96 -1.79 17.66 -13.18
CA LYS A 96 -2.56 18.32 -14.22
C LYS A 96 -3.24 19.54 -13.66
#